data_AF-A0A7X8W742-F1
#
_entry.id   AF-A0A7X8W742-F1
#
_cell.length_a   1.000
_cell.length_b   1.000
_cell.length_c   1.000
_cell.angle_alpha   90.00
_cell.angle_beta   90.00
_cell.angle_gamma   90.00
#
_symmetry.space_group_name_H-M   'P 1'
#
loop_
_entity.id
_entity.type
_entity.pdbx_description
1 polymer ?
#
loop_
_entity_poly.entity_id
_entity_poly.type
_entity_poly.pdbx_seq_one_letter_code
_entity_poly.pdbx_strand_id
1 'polypeptide(L)'
;GIDTALLAVEAGADGIDISGSLTGAQNPNNKAPGYFAELSAPIRRALRAAGHNDIPVILTGGVNKIEEAEQLLQDEVADLIGVGRALHRDPGWARKEVARLN
;
A
#
# COMPACT_ATOMS: atom_id res chain seq x y z
N GLY A 1 7.32 -13.64 -0.42
CA GLY A 1 6.67 -12.38 -0.04
C GLY A 1 6.79 -12.18 1.46
N ILE A 2 6.02 -12.95 2.23
CA ILE A 2 6.03 -12.91 3.71
C ILE A 2 7.43 -13.13 4.29
N ASP A 3 8.09 -14.26 3.98
CA ASP A 3 9.42 -14.57 4.53
C ASP A 3 10.44 -13.49 4.20
N THR A 4 10.39 -12.93 2.99
CA THR A 4 11.25 -11.81 2.57
C THR A 4 11.00 -10.56 3.40
N ALA A 5 9.74 -10.23 3.69
CA ALA A 5 9.39 -9.09 4.51
C ALA A 5 9.86 -9.27 5.95
N LEU A 6 9.67 -10.47 6.53
CA LEU A 6 10.15 -10.79 7.87
C LEU A 6 11.68 -10.68 7.95
N LEU A 7 12.40 -11.29 7.02
CA LEU A 7 13.86 -11.21 6.94
C LEU A 7 14.34 -9.76 6.78
N ALA A 8 13.65 -8.94 5.98
CA ALA A 8 14.00 -7.54 5.82
C ALA A 8 13.83 -6.76 7.13
N VAL A 9 12.75 -7.00 7.88
CA VAL A 9 12.51 -6.37 9.19
C VAL A 9 13.53 -6.86 10.22
N GLU A 10 13.84 -8.15 10.27
CA GLU A 10 14.89 -8.71 11.12
C GLU A 10 16.28 -8.11 10.81
N ALA A 11 16.52 -7.77 9.53
CA ALA A 11 17.71 -7.07 9.09
C ALA A 11 17.69 -5.54 9.36
N GLY A 12 16.63 -5.02 9.96
CA GLY A 12 16.51 -3.62 10.39
C GLY A 12 15.76 -2.70 9.43
N ALA A 13 14.89 -3.21 8.55
CA ALA A 13 14.03 -2.36 7.74
C ALA A 13 12.93 -1.67 8.57
N ASP A 14 12.76 -0.36 8.37
CA ASP A 14 11.77 0.46 9.09
C ASP A 14 10.37 0.46 8.46
N GLY A 15 10.16 -0.29 7.38
CA GLY A 15 8.91 -0.31 6.64
C GLY A 15 8.98 -1.19 5.40
N ILE A 16 7.83 -1.67 4.94
CA ILE A 16 7.73 -2.56 3.79
C ILE A 16 6.77 -1.96 2.75
N ASP A 17 7.31 -1.50 1.62
CA ASP A 17 6.52 -1.02 0.48
C ASP A 17 6.28 -2.15 -0.54
N ILE A 18 5.00 -2.46 -0.76
CA ILE A 18 4.55 -3.49 -1.69
C ILE A 18 4.18 -2.85 -3.01
N SER A 19 4.94 -3.22 -4.06
CA SER A 19 4.74 -2.78 -5.44
C SER A 19 4.79 -3.94 -6.43
N GLY A 20 4.51 -3.65 -7.71
CA GLY A 20 4.55 -4.63 -8.80
C GLY A 20 5.95 -5.06 -9.23
N SER A 21 7.00 -4.42 -8.72
CA SER A 21 8.38 -4.67 -9.14
C SER A 21 8.52 -4.67 -10.68
N LEU A 22 9.20 -5.66 -11.24
CA LEU A 22 9.46 -5.82 -12.68
C LEU A 22 8.20 -5.99 -13.55
N THR A 23 7.02 -6.20 -12.95
CA THR A 23 5.75 -6.29 -13.69
C THR A 23 5.16 -4.90 -14.04
N GLY A 24 5.78 -3.82 -13.54
CA GLY A 24 5.47 -2.46 -13.90
C GLY A 24 4.25 -1.88 -13.18
N ALA A 25 3.84 -0.69 -13.60
CA ALA A 25 2.81 0.09 -12.91
C ALA A 25 1.36 -0.37 -13.20
N GLN A 26 1.17 -1.45 -13.97
CA GLN A 26 -0.13 -1.96 -14.35
C GLN A 26 -0.19 -3.44 -13.98
N ASN A 27 -1.22 -3.84 -13.25
CA ASN A 27 -1.51 -5.26 -13.07
C ASN A 27 -2.46 -5.68 -14.21
N PRO A 28 -2.04 -6.58 -15.12
CA PRO A 28 -2.86 -7.00 -16.25
C PRO A 28 -4.11 -7.78 -15.81
N ASN A 29 -4.08 -8.35 -14.60
CA ASN A 29 -5.12 -9.22 -14.06
C ASN A 29 -6.01 -8.51 -13.03
N ASN A 30 -5.62 -7.35 -12.52
CA ASN A 30 -6.38 -6.60 -11.52
C ASN A 30 -6.32 -5.09 -11.78
N LYS A 31 -7.49 -4.47 -12.00
CA LYS A 31 -7.63 -3.02 -12.19
C LYS A 31 -8.30 -2.31 -11.00
N ALA A 32 -8.62 -3.04 -9.93
CA ALA A 32 -9.17 -2.47 -8.72
C ALA A 32 -8.15 -1.53 -8.03
N PRO A 33 -8.59 -0.55 -7.23
CA PRO A 33 -7.69 0.22 -6.39
C PRO A 33 -6.90 -0.69 -5.45
N GLY A 34 -5.60 -0.44 -5.29
CA GLY A 34 -4.74 -1.32 -4.49
C GLY A 34 -4.38 -2.62 -5.23
N TYR A 35 -3.71 -2.51 -6.39
CA TYR A 35 -3.39 -3.67 -7.26
C TYR A 35 -2.73 -4.86 -6.56
N PHE A 36 -2.03 -4.60 -5.45
CA PHE A 36 -1.27 -5.59 -4.70
C PHE A 36 -1.83 -5.84 -3.29
N ALA A 37 -3.10 -5.52 -3.05
CA ALA A 37 -3.81 -5.77 -1.79
C ALA A 37 -3.71 -7.24 -1.35
N GLU A 38 -3.82 -8.18 -2.29
CA GLU A 38 -3.69 -9.63 -2.04
C GLU A 38 -2.29 -10.02 -1.52
N LEU A 39 -1.28 -9.19 -1.74
CA LEU A 39 0.08 -9.37 -1.22
C LEU A 39 0.30 -8.58 0.09
N SER A 40 -0.16 -7.32 0.16
CA SER A 40 0.09 -6.47 1.32
C SER A 40 -0.66 -6.95 2.57
N ALA A 41 -1.92 -7.36 2.45
CA ALA A 41 -2.73 -7.80 3.58
C ALA A 41 -2.13 -9.01 4.33
N PRO A 42 -1.72 -10.12 3.67
CA PRO A 42 -1.08 -11.23 4.38
C PRO A 42 0.30 -10.86 4.93
N ILE A 43 1.06 -9.97 4.27
CA ILE A 43 2.36 -9.51 4.79
C ILE A 43 2.16 -8.70 6.08
N ARG A 44 1.22 -7.75 6.09
CA ARG A 44 0.86 -6.98 7.29
C ARG A 44 0.46 -7.91 8.43
N ARG A 45 -0.46 -8.85 8.18
CA ARG A 45 -0.87 -9.83 9.21
C ARG A 45 0.29 -10.66 9.76
N ALA A 46 1.20 -11.11 8.89
CA ALA A 46 2.37 -11.88 9.33
C ALA A 46 3.32 -11.06 10.19
N LEU A 47 3.58 -9.79 9.83
CA LEU A 47 4.39 -8.88 10.65
C LEU A 47 3.77 -8.63 12.02
N ARG A 48 2.45 -8.40 12.09
CA ARG A 48 1.72 -8.26 13.37
C ARG A 48 1.79 -9.52 14.21
N ALA A 49 1.62 -10.70 13.60
CA ALA A 49 1.74 -11.98 14.29
C ALA A 49 3.16 -12.25 14.83
N ALA A 50 4.18 -11.72 14.16
CA ALA A 50 5.58 -11.79 14.58
C ALA A 50 5.97 -10.72 15.62
N GLY A 51 5.04 -9.84 16.03
CA GLY A 51 5.28 -8.80 17.04
C GLY A 51 5.80 -7.47 16.48
N HIS A 52 5.95 -7.34 15.16
CA HIS A 52 6.37 -6.11 14.49
C HIS A 52 5.16 -5.20 14.25
N ASN A 53 4.63 -4.58 15.30
CA ASN A 53 3.45 -3.69 15.24
C ASN A 53 3.78 -2.27 14.78
N ASP A 54 5.03 -1.87 14.93
CA ASP A 54 5.59 -0.56 14.62
C ASP A 54 6.07 -0.44 13.17
N ILE A 55 6.26 -1.56 12.47
CA ILE A 55 6.69 -1.57 11.07
C ILE A 55 5.46 -1.38 10.15
N PRO A 56 5.37 -0.26 9.42
CA PRO A 56 4.28 0.00 8.49
C PRO A 56 4.44 -0.81 7.21
N VAL A 57 3.31 -1.33 6.71
CA VAL A 57 3.17 -1.85 5.35
C VAL A 57 2.53 -0.78 4.48
N ILE A 58 3.21 -0.41 3.39
CA ILE A 58 2.71 0.53 2.39
C ILE A 58 2.18 -0.27 1.20
N LEU A 59 0.94 0.01 0.79
CA LEU A 59 0.36 -0.53 -0.44
C LEU A 59 0.42 0.53 -1.55
N THR A 60 1.02 0.18 -2.68
CA THR A 60 1.00 1.01 -3.90
C THR A 60 0.19 0.38 -5.02
N GLY A 61 -0.25 1.21 -5.98
CA GLY A 61 -0.83 0.76 -7.24
C GLY A 61 -2.34 0.95 -7.35
N GLY A 62 -2.77 1.65 -8.40
CA GLY A 62 -4.18 1.73 -8.78
C GLY A 62 -5.06 2.71 -8.00
N VAL A 63 -4.58 3.26 -6.88
CA VAL A 63 -5.36 4.23 -6.07
C VAL A 63 -5.33 5.61 -6.72
N ASN A 64 -6.52 6.15 -7.03
CA ASN A 64 -6.68 7.47 -7.63
C ASN A 64 -7.70 8.36 -6.91
N LYS A 65 -8.39 7.85 -5.89
CA LYS A 65 -9.32 8.62 -5.05
C LYS A 65 -9.06 8.37 -3.57
N ILE A 66 -9.42 9.32 -2.72
CA ILE A 66 -9.20 9.19 -1.28
C ILE A 66 -10.11 8.14 -0.63
N GLU A 67 -11.33 7.96 -1.13
CA GLU A 67 -12.27 6.97 -0.59
C GLU A 67 -11.77 5.54 -0.86
N GLU A 68 -11.08 5.33 -1.98
CA GLU A 68 -10.41 4.07 -2.29
C GLU A 68 -9.26 3.79 -1.30
N ALA A 69 -8.48 4.83 -0.97
CA ALA A 69 -7.41 4.72 0.01
C ALA A 69 -7.97 4.42 1.41
N GLU A 70 -9.02 5.14 1.81
CA GLU A 70 -9.69 4.99 3.10
C GLU A 70 -10.26 3.58 3.26
N GLN A 71 -10.95 3.05 2.25
CA GLN A 71 -11.49 1.69 2.31
C GLN A 71 -10.39 0.65 2.48
N LEU A 72 -9.26 0.78 1.77
CA LEU A 72 -8.12 -0.15 1.90
C LEU A 72 -7.49 -0.11 3.30
N LEU A 73 -7.47 1.06 3.95
CA LEU A 73 -7.00 1.21 5.33
C LEU A 73 -7.99 0.59 6.32
N GLN A 74 -9.29 0.84 6.16
CA GLN A 74 -10.35 0.27 6.98
C GLN A 74 -10.41 -1.27 6.87
N ASP A 75 -10.17 -1.79 5.66
CA ASP A 75 -10.08 -3.23 5.39
C ASP A 75 -8.77 -3.86 5.88
N GLU A 76 -7.92 -3.09 6.58
CA GLU A 76 -6.68 -3.55 7.19
C GLU A 76 -5.66 -4.13 6.19
N VAL A 77 -5.75 -3.71 4.93
CA VAL A 77 -4.92 -4.21 3.82
C VAL A 77 -3.50 -3.63 3.86
N ALA A 78 -3.34 -2.44 4.45
CA ALA A 78 -2.08 -1.72 4.62
C ALA A 78 -2.18 -0.73 5.80
N ASP A 79 -1.04 -0.18 6.22
CA ASP A 79 -1.00 0.92 7.19
C ASP A 79 -0.88 2.29 6.49
N LEU A 80 -0.35 2.29 5.26
CA LEU A 80 -0.15 3.47 4.43
C LEU A 80 -0.48 3.17 2.97
N ILE A 81 -0.96 4.19 2.25
CA ILE A 81 -1.26 4.08 0.82
C ILE A 81 -0.33 4.98 0.01
N GLY A 82 0.46 4.38 -0.87
CA GLY A 82 1.37 5.10 -1.75
C GLY A 82 0.69 5.51 -3.07
N VAL A 83 0.60 6.82 -3.32
CA VAL A 83 -0.02 7.40 -4.51
C VAL A 83 1.02 8.08 -5.39
N GLY A 84 1.30 7.52 -6.57
CA GLY A 84 2.30 8.06 -7.50
C GLY A 84 1.69 8.84 -8.68
N ARG A 85 1.09 8.11 -9.64
CA ARG A 85 0.64 8.68 -10.92
C ARG A 85 -0.43 9.77 -10.79
N ALA A 86 -1.29 9.71 -9.78
CA ALA A 86 -2.27 10.78 -9.54
C ALA A 86 -1.57 12.08 -9.15
N LEU A 87 -0.61 12.04 -8.21
CA LEU A 87 0.23 13.19 -7.85
C LEU A 87 1.08 13.69 -9.02
N HIS A 88 1.62 12.79 -9.84
CA HIS A 88 2.42 13.19 -11.01
C HIS A 88 1.58 13.95 -12.06
N ARG A 89 0.33 13.52 -12.29
CA ARG A 89 -0.59 14.21 -13.22
C ARG A 89 -1.14 15.51 -12.66
N ASP A 90 -1.36 15.56 -11.35
CA ASP A 90 -1.90 16.71 -10.65
C ASP A 90 -1.21 16.87 -9.29
N PRO A 91 -0.21 17.77 -9.17
CA PRO A 91 0.47 18.03 -7.91
C PRO A 91 -0.48 18.49 -6.78
N GLY A 92 -1.66 19.02 -7.12
CA GLY A 92 -2.70 19.41 -6.18
C GLY A 92 -3.66 18.28 -5.79
N TRP A 93 -3.49 17.07 -6.34
CA TRP A 93 -4.41 15.95 -6.15
C TRP A 93 -4.71 15.68 -4.68
N ALA A 94 -3.68 15.53 -3.83
CA ALA A 94 -3.88 15.21 -2.42
C ALA A 94 -4.76 16.24 -1.71
N ARG A 95 -4.50 17.54 -1.93
CA ARG A 95 -5.32 18.62 -1.33
C ARG A 95 -6.76 18.57 -1.82
N LYS A 96 -6.97 18.32 -3.12
CA LYS A 96 -8.31 18.24 -3.72
C LYS A 96 -9.10 17.05 -3.18
N GLU A 97 -8.46 15.89 -3.05
CA GLU A 97 -9.14 14.70 -2.55
C GLU A 97 -9.40 14.78 -1.05
N VAL A 98 -8.46 15.28 -0.24
CA VAL A 98 -8.71 15.49 1.19
C VAL A 98 -9.90 16.43 1.42
N ALA A 99 -10.07 17.45 0.58
CA ALA A 99 -11.24 18.35 0.64
C ALA A 99 -12.57 17.67 0.27
N ARG A 100 -12.57 16.40 -0.18
CA ARG A 100 -13.79 15.60 -0.43
C ARG A 100 -14.20 14.75 0.76
N LEU A 101 -13.35 14.58 1.77
CA LEU A 101 -13.65 13.83 2.99
C LEU A 101 -14.50 14.64 4.01
N ASN A 102 -15.27 15.62 3.56
CA ASN A 102 -16.11 16.46 4.42
C ASN A 102 -17.49 15.84 4.67
#